data_AF-A0A838ESH3-F1
#
_entry.id   AF-A0A838ESH3-F1
#
_cell.length_a   1.000
_cell.length_b   1.000
_cell.length_c   1.000
_cell.angle_alpha   90.00
_cell.angle_beta   90.00
_cell.angle_gamma   90.00
#
_symmetry.space_group_name_H-M   'P 1'
#
loop_
_entity.id
_entity.type
_entity.pdbx_description
1 polymer ?
#
loop_
_entity_poly.entity_id
_entity_poly.type
_entity_poly.pdbx_seq_one_letter_code
_entity_poly.pdbx_strand_id
1 'polypeptide(L)'
;FKIAPNVTSFSGYGMGSYSFFNQGVSIYAANAFEVPATLPAGSLHDLFTIFLSTAGSGGILNVINNTGGSSTAANPDTPVTVVSYP
;
A
#
# COMPACT_ATOMS: atom_id res chain seq x y z
N PHE A 1 -0.04 -6.38 -3.69
CA PHE A 1 0.92 -7.50 -3.72
C PHE A 1 0.71 -8.36 -2.49
N LYS A 2 0.59 -9.68 -2.62
CA LYS A 2 0.30 -10.58 -1.51
C LYS A 2 1.40 -11.63 -1.36
N ILE A 3 1.92 -11.79 -0.15
CA ILE A 3 2.75 -12.92 0.25
C ILE A 3 1.85 -13.91 0.97
N ALA A 4 1.92 -15.19 0.56
CA ALA A 4 1.06 -16.22 1.11
C ALA A 4 1.38 -16.48 2.60
N PRO A 5 0.38 -16.81 3.45
CA PRO A 5 0.54 -16.97 4.90
C PRO A 5 1.64 -17.95 5.35
N ASN A 6 1.97 -18.95 4.52
CA ASN A 6 2.94 -19.99 4.84
C ASN A 6 4.38 -19.65 4.44
N VAL A 7 4.63 -18.48 3.85
CA VAL A 7 5.97 -18.02 3.51
C VAL A 7 6.71 -17.60 4.78
N THR A 8 7.89 -18.16 4.98
CA THR A 8 8.73 -17.90 6.17
C THR A 8 9.88 -16.94 5.89
N SER A 9 10.21 -16.69 4.62
CA SER A 9 11.26 -15.75 4.22
C SER A 9 10.90 -15.08 2.90
N PHE A 10 11.01 -13.75 2.87
CA PHE A 10 10.88 -12.90 1.70
C PHE A 10 11.62 -11.60 1.98
N SER A 11 12.26 -11.01 0.97
CA SER A 11 12.83 -9.67 1.08
C SER A 11 12.39 -8.79 -0.10
N GLY A 12 11.87 -7.60 0.21
CA GLY A 12 11.40 -6.62 -0.78
C GLY A 12 11.95 -5.22 -0.51
N TYR A 13 12.27 -4.48 -1.58
CA TYR A 13 12.86 -3.14 -1.49
C TYR A 13 12.23 -2.21 -2.53
N GLY A 14 11.86 -1.00 -2.12
CA GLY A 14 11.44 0.07 -3.05
C GLY A 14 10.17 -0.27 -3.83
N MET A 15 9.16 -0.84 -3.18
CA MET A 15 7.94 -1.31 -3.86
C MET A 15 6.83 -0.26 -3.78
N GLY A 16 6.29 0.12 -4.94
CA GLY A 16 5.20 1.10 -5.06
C GLY A 16 3.89 0.49 -5.55
N SER A 17 2.77 0.99 -5.06
CA SER A 17 1.44 0.70 -5.60
C SER A 17 0.66 1.99 -5.86
N TYR A 18 0.10 2.09 -7.05
CA TYR A 18 -0.64 3.26 -7.48
C TYR A 18 -2.11 2.92 -7.66
N SER A 19 -3.00 3.85 -7.35
CA SER A 19 -4.42 3.73 -7.65
C SER A 19 -4.93 4.93 -8.43
N PHE A 20 -5.85 4.67 -9.35
CA PHE A 20 -6.55 5.66 -10.15
C PHE A 20 -7.95 5.15 -10.43
N PHE A 21 -8.92 5.62 -9.64
CA PHE A 21 -10.32 5.26 -9.80
C PHE A 21 -11.09 6.46 -10.36
N ASN A 22 -11.52 6.36 -11.61
CA ASN A 22 -12.16 7.43 -12.38
C ASN A 22 -13.59 7.06 -12.82
N GLN A 23 -14.22 6.14 -12.11
CA GLN A 23 -15.54 5.58 -12.43
C GLN A 23 -16.69 6.45 -11.88
N GLY A 24 -16.39 7.57 -11.21
CA GLY A 24 -17.40 8.44 -10.60
C GLY A 24 -17.99 7.88 -9.29
N VAL A 25 -17.36 6.84 -8.72
CA VAL A 25 -17.74 6.24 -7.44
C VAL A 25 -16.50 6.03 -6.58
N SER A 26 -16.64 6.20 -5.26
CA SER A 26 -15.53 6.03 -4.33
C SER A 26 -15.18 4.55 -4.15
N ILE A 27 -14.10 4.11 -4.81
CA ILE A 27 -13.55 2.75 -4.67
C ILE A 27 -12.39 2.77 -3.68
N TYR A 28 -12.36 1.82 -2.76
CA TYR A 28 -11.29 1.72 -1.77
C TYR A 28 -10.66 0.32 -1.74
N ALA A 29 -9.34 0.27 -1.91
CA ALA A 29 -8.55 -0.91 -1.60
C ALA A 29 -8.14 -0.87 -0.12
N ALA A 30 -8.35 -1.95 0.61
CA ALA A 30 -8.00 -1.99 2.04
C ALA A 30 -6.49 -1.88 2.27
N ASN A 31 -5.69 -2.58 1.45
CA ASN A 31 -4.23 -2.64 1.54
C ASN A 31 -3.62 -2.70 0.13
N ALA A 32 -2.48 -2.05 -0.08
CA ALA A 32 -1.68 -2.28 -1.29
C ALA A 32 -0.80 -3.53 -1.17
N PHE A 33 -0.25 -3.78 0.01
CA PHE A 33 0.60 -4.93 0.31
C PHE A 33 -0.01 -5.76 1.44
N GLU A 34 0.03 -7.08 1.31
CA GLU A 34 -0.40 -8.01 2.34
C GLU A 34 0.66 -9.09 2.56
N VAL A 35 1.16 -9.24 3.78
CA VAL A 35 2.23 -10.20 4.08
C VAL A 35 1.97 -10.95 5.39
N PRO A 36 2.57 -12.13 5.61
CA PRO A 36 2.48 -12.82 6.91
C PRO A 36 3.15 -12.00 8.01
N ALA A 37 2.53 -11.96 9.19
CA ALA A 37 3.14 -11.36 10.38
C ALA A 37 4.37 -12.16 10.89
N THR A 38 4.59 -13.37 10.37
CA THR A 38 5.71 -14.26 10.72
C THR A 38 7.00 -13.94 9.97
N LEU A 39 6.99 -13.00 9.02
CA LEU A 39 8.21 -12.58 8.35
C LEU A 39 9.19 -11.94 9.35
N PRO A 40 10.51 -12.11 9.18
CA PRO A 40 11.49 -11.41 9.99
C PRO A 40 11.31 -9.88 9.93
N ALA A 41 11.60 -9.19 11.03
CA ALA A 41 11.54 -7.72 11.09
C ALA A 41 12.39 -7.09 9.96
N GLY A 42 11.84 -6.09 9.29
CA GLY A 42 12.48 -5.46 8.13
C GLY A 42 12.60 -6.38 6.91
N SER A 43 11.64 -7.27 6.69
CA SER A 43 11.58 -8.04 5.44
C SER A 43 11.21 -7.18 4.22
N LEU A 44 10.59 -6.03 4.43
CA LEU A 44 10.23 -5.07 3.40
C LEU A 44 10.77 -3.70 3.76
N HIS A 45 11.32 -3.01 2.77
CA HIS A 45 11.88 -1.68 2.92
C HIS A 45 11.34 -0.72 1.87
N ASP A 46 11.10 0.53 2.29
CA ASP A 46 10.74 1.64 1.43
C ASP A 46 9.50 1.35 0.55
N LEU A 47 8.42 0.94 1.19
CA LEU A 47 7.11 0.74 0.55
C LEU A 47 6.39 2.08 0.43
N PHE A 48 5.60 2.24 -0.64
CA PHE A 48 4.74 3.40 -0.76
C PHE A 48 3.47 3.16 -1.57
N THR A 49 2.50 4.03 -1.37
CA THR A 49 1.28 4.12 -2.18
C THR A 49 0.99 5.54 -2.62
N ILE A 50 0.40 5.71 -3.81
CA ILE A 50 -0.02 7.02 -4.34
C ILE A 50 -1.40 6.89 -5.01
N PHE A 51 -2.27 7.88 -4.78
CA PHE A 51 -3.47 8.09 -5.58
C PHE A 51 -3.18 9.08 -6.70
N LEU A 52 -3.34 8.68 -7.97
CA LEU A 52 -2.87 9.41 -9.15
C LEU A 52 -3.94 10.34 -9.76
N SER A 53 -4.76 11.00 -8.93
CA SER A 53 -5.77 11.92 -9.46
C SER A 53 -6.22 13.01 -8.51
N THR A 54 -6.29 14.22 -9.04
CA THR A 54 -6.99 15.35 -8.41
C THR A 54 -8.49 15.40 -8.74
N ALA A 55 -8.96 14.61 -9.71
CA ALA A 55 -10.34 14.60 -10.19
C ALA A 55 -11.07 13.26 -9.98
N GLY A 56 -10.34 12.20 -9.66
CA GLY A 56 -10.90 10.90 -9.27
C GLY A 56 -11.37 10.87 -7.82
N SER A 57 -11.90 9.74 -7.39
CA SER A 57 -12.34 9.51 -6.01
C SER A 57 -11.87 8.15 -5.50
N GLY A 58 -11.86 7.95 -4.17
CA GLY A 58 -11.39 6.70 -3.59
C GLY A 58 -9.88 6.67 -3.29
N GLY A 59 -9.30 5.46 -3.26
CA GLY A 59 -7.87 5.24 -3.07
C GLY A 59 -7.51 3.95 -2.33
N ILE A 60 -6.35 3.93 -1.69
CA ILE A 60 -5.85 2.83 -0.86
C ILE A 60 -5.86 3.28 0.59
N LEU A 61 -6.44 2.48 1.48
CA LEU A 61 -6.60 2.83 2.89
C LEU A 61 -5.33 2.61 3.72
N ASN A 62 -4.50 1.65 3.33
CA ASN A 62 -3.27 1.32 4.02
C ASN A 62 -2.19 0.88 3.04
N VAL A 63 -0.94 1.24 3.32
CA VAL A 63 0.20 0.77 2.54
C VAL A 63 0.31 -0.75 2.67
N ILE A 64 0.44 -1.27 3.89
CA ILE A 64 0.66 -2.69 4.15
C ILE A 64 -0.06 -3.15 5.41
N ASN A 65 -0.81 -4.25 5.38
CA ASN A 65 -1.39 -4.89 6.58
C ASN A 65 -1.96 -3.90 7.64
N ASN A 66 -2.79 -2.95 7.23
CA ASN A 66 -3.39 -1.92 8.09
C ASN A 66 -2.39 -0.87 8.66
N THR A 67 -1.20 -0.75 8.06
CA THR A 67 -0.12 0.18 8.42
C THR A 67 0.18 1.13 7.26
N GLY A 68 0.63 2.35 7.59
CA GLY A 68 1.10 3.36 6.64
C GLY A 68 0.09 4.46 6.32
N GLY A 69 -1.18 4.30 6.69
CA GLY A 69 -2.23 5.29 6.40
C GLY A 69 -2.66 5.30 4.93
N SER A 70 -3.57 6.22 4.60
CA SER A 70 -4.31 6.18 3.33
C SER A 70 -3.73 7.10 2.26
N SER A 71 -3.58 6.59 1.03
CA SER A 71 -3.36 7.38 -0.19
C SER A 71 -4.66 7.45 -1.00
N THR A 72 -5.28 8.63 -1.03
CA THR A 72 -6.63 8.84 -1.55
C THR A 72 -6.74 10.18 -2.27
N ALA A 73 -7.92 10.48 -2.79
CA ALA A 73 -8.24 11.81 -3.32
C ALA A 73 -8.04 12.97 -2.32
N ALA A 74 -7.91 12.70 -1.01
CA ALA A 74 -7.60 13.72 -0.01
C ALA A 74 -6.12 14.18 -0.04
N ASN A 75 -5.25 13.38 -0.64
CA ASN A 75 -3.80 13.60 -0.75
C ASN A 75 -3.28 13.07 -2.10
N PRO A 76 -3.80 13.60 -3.22
CA PRO A 76 -3.45 13.12 -4.54
C PRO A 76 -1.99 13.43 -4.87
N ASP A 77 -1.39 12.58 -5.70
CA ASP A 77 -0.02 12.71 -6.20
C ASP A 77 1.05 12.83 -5.08
N THR A 78 0.69 12.49 -3.85
CA THR A 78 1.55 12.54 -2.67
C THR A 78 1.80 11.12 -2.17
N PRO A 79 3.06 10.69 -2.02
CA PRO A 79 3.37 9.35 -1.53
C PRO A 79 3.07 9.20 -0.05
N VAL A 80 2.47 8.06 0.28
CA VAL A 80 2.25 7.59 1.65
C VAL A 80 3.14 6.37 1.85
N THR A 81 4.05 6.43 2.82
CA THR A 81 5.22 5.54 2.89
C THR A 81 5.25 4.69 4.16
N VAL A 82 5.88 3.51 4.05
CA VAL A 82 6.30 2.66 5.16
C VAL A 82 7.76 2.27 4.91
N VAL A 83 8.67 2.77 5.75
CA VAL A 83 10.13 2.62 5.55
C VAL A 83 10.60 1.20 5.83
N SER A 84 10.00 0.51 6.80
CA SER A 84 10.33 -0.87 7.17
C SER A 84 9.09 -1.62 7.60
N TYR A 85 8.98 -2.90 7.23
CA TYR A 85 7.91 -3.80 7.66
C TYR A 85 8.33 -5.28 7.59
N PRO A 86 7.88 -6.19 8.48
CA PRO A 86 7.24 -5.86 9.75
C PRO A 86 8.18 -5.04 10.64
#